data_AF-A0A3D1J879-F1
#
_entry.id   AF-A0A3D1J879-F1
#
_cell.length_a   1.000
_cell.length_b   1.000
_cell.length_c   1.000
_cell.angle_alpha   90.00
_cell.angle_beta   90.00
_cell.angle_gamma   90.00
#
_symmetry.space_group_name_H-M   'P 1'
#
loop_
_entity.id
_entity.type
_entity.pdbx_description
1 polymer ?
#
loop_
_entity_poly.entity_id
_entity_poly.type
_entity_poly.pdbx_seq_one_letter_code
_entity_poly.pdbx_strand_id
1 'polypeptide(L)' 'LIGFAGRRVIEQTIRQELPEDFQKAEFLLQHGFVDQIVPRTALKSKIDHLIRLHTMKGWGSHA' A
#
# COMPACT_ATOMS: atom_id res chain seq x y z
N LEU A 1 -3.07 1.76 -9.17
CA LEU A 1 -2.11 0.75 -9.68
C LEU A 1 -0.84 0.89 -8.86
N ILE A 2 -0.39 -0.17 -8.20
CA ILE A 2 0.91 -0.19 -7.51
C ILE A 2 1.70 -1.35 -8.14
N GLY A 3 2.85 -1.05 -8.70
CA GLY A 3 3.69 -2.03 -9.39
C GLY A 3 5.01 -1.40 -9.80
N PHE A 4 6.08 -2.18 -9.74
CA PHE A 4 7.42 -1.72 -10.13
C PHE A 4 7.59 -1.63 -11.66
N ALA A 5 7.03 -2.60 -12.39
CA ALA A 5 7.03 -2.66 -13.84
C ALA A 5 5.59 -2.74 -14.38
N GLY A 6 5.35 -2.24 -15.59
CA GLY A 6 4.04 -2.32 -16.23
C GLY A 6 3.67 -3.75 -16.65
N ARG A 7 2.36 -4.07 -16.63
CA ARG A 7 1.80 -5.40 -16.98
C ARG A 7 2.44 -6.01 -18.24
N ARG A 8 2.52 -5.25 -19.35
CA ARG A 8 3.11 -5.71 -20.62
C ARG A 8 4.56 -6.20 -20.47
N VAL A 9 5.40 -5.48 -19.73
CA VAL A 9 6.81 -5.85 -19.54
C VAL A 9 6.93 -7.16 -18.77
N ILE A 10 6.09 -7.34 -17.74
CA ILE A 10 6.07 -8.54 -16.92
C ILE A 10 5.59 -9.74 -17.75
N GLU A 11 4.46 -9.63 -18.44
CA GLU A 11 3.90 -10.69 -19.28
C GLU A 11 4.87 -11.14 -20.38
N GLN A 12 5.57 -10.20 -21.02
CA GLN A 12 6.61 -10.52 -22.01
C GLN A 12 7.78 -11.28 -21.41
N THR A 13 8.12 -10.99 -20.15
CA THR A 13 9.25 -11.62 -19.45
C THR A 13 8.89 -13.03 -18.97
N ILE A 14 7.70 -13.24 -18.40
CA ILE A 14 7.26 -14.53 -17.85
C ILE A 14 6.51 -15.41 -18.88
N ARG A 15 6.14 -14.85 -20.02
CA ARG A 15 5.36 -15.47 -21.11
C ARG A 15 4.02 -16.06 -20.65
N GLN A 16 3.37 -15.36 -19.73
CA GLN A 16 2.06 -15.72 -19.17
C GLN A 16 1.23 -14.45 -19.00
N GLU A 17 -0.09 -14.57 -19.09
CA GLU A 17 -1.01 -13.47 -18.79
C GLU A 17 -1.10 -13.24 -17.28
N LEU A 18 -1.17 -11.97 -16.87
CA LEU A 18 -1.35 -11.62 -15.47
C LEU A 18 -2.84 -11.62 -15.08
N PRO A 19 -3.18 -12.01 -13.84
CA PRO A 19 -4.53 -11.87 -13.32
C PRO A 19 -5.07 -10.46 -13.50
N GLU A 20 -6.38 -10.31 -13.74
CA GLU A 20 -6.99 -9.02 -14.04
C GLU A 20 -6.82 -8.00 -12.89
N ASP A 21 -6.82 -8.51 -11.66
CA ASP A 21 -6.64 -7.77 -10.42
C ASP A 21 -5.17 -7.57 -10.01
N PHE A 22 -4.22 -8.13 -10.75
CA PHE A 22 -2.80 -7.92 -10.52
C PHE A 22 -2.48 -6.41 -10.44
N GLN A 23 -1.65 -6.01 -9.47
CA GLN A 23 -1.30 -4.61 -9.17
C GLN A 23 -2.45 -3.69 -8.69
N LYS A 24 -3.66 -4.25 -8.44
CA LYS A 24 -4.72 -3.54 -7.70
C LYS A 24 -4.41 -3.55 -6.20
N ALA A 25 -5.03 -2.62 -5.47
CA ALA A 25 -4.77 -2.47 -4.03
C ALA A 25 -5.21 -3.72 -3.25
N GLU A 26 -6.30 -4.36 -3.70
CA GLU A 26 -6.87 -5.58 -3.13
C GLU A 26 -5.91 -6.76 -3.27
N PHE A 27 -5.35 -6.96 -4.47
CA PHE A 27 -4.34 -7.98 -4.72
C PHE A 27 -3.13 -7.80 -3.79
N LEU A 28 -2.66 -6.56 -3.63
CA LEU A 28 -1.48 -6.27 -2.81
C LEU A 28 -1.76 -6.39 -1.31
N LEU A 29 -2.97 -6.07 -0.87
CA LEU A 29 -3.42 -6.32 0.50
C LEU A 29 -3.42 -7.82 0.80
N GLN A 30 -3.97 -8.65 -0.11
CA GLN A 30 -3.98 -10.10 0.04
C GLN A 30 -2.58 -10.72 0.11
N HIS A 31 -1.60 -10.12 -0.56
CA HIS A 31 -0.21 -10.60 -0.60
C HIS A 31 0.69 -9.93 0.45
N GLY A 32 0.14 -9.10 1.34
CA GLY A 32 0.89 -8.47 2.46
C GLY A 32 1.80 -7.30 2.06
N PHE A 33 1.63 -6.74 0.86
CA PHE A 33 2.38 -5.56 0.41
C PHE A 33 1.74 -4.23 0.83
N VAL A 34 0.47 -4.25 1.23
CA VAL A 34 -0.28 -3.09 1.71
C VAL A 34 -0.98 -3.47 3.01
N ASP A 35 -0.87 -2.64 4.04
CA ASP A 35 -1.50 -2.92 5.34
C ASP A 35 -3.00 -2.59 5.38
N GLN A 36 -3.43 -1.55 4.65
CA GLN A 36 -4.82 -1.11 4.65
C GLN A 36 -5.22 -0.36 3.36
N ILE A 37 -6.43 -0.64 2.86
CA ILE A 37 -7.11 0.15 1.83
C ILE A 37 -8.09 1.10 2.52
N VAL A 38 -7.97 2.41 2.25
CA VAL A 38 -8.74 3.44 2.95
C VAL A 38 -9.52 4.29 1.93
N PRO A 39 -10.85 4.39 2.05
CA PRO A 39 -11.63 5.31 1.22
C PRO A 39 -11.14 6.74 1.35
N ARG A 40 -11.14 7.50 0.24
CA ARG A 40 -10.59 8.86 0.21
C ARG A 40 -11.20 9.79 1.26
N THR A 41 -12.50 9.64 1.53
CA THR A 41 -13.24 10.42 2.54
C THR A 41 -12.77 10.18 3.98
N ALA A 42 -12.20 9.01 4.27
CA ALA A 42 -11.69 8.64 5.60
C ALA A 42 -10.18 8.91 5.77
N LEU A 43 -9.47 9.27 4.68
CA LEU A 43 -8.02 9.36 4.66
C LEU A 43 -7.46 10.35 5.70
N LYS A 44 -8.09 11.52 5.87
CA LYS A 44 -7.65 12.53 6.85
C LYS A 44 -7.66 11.98 8.27
N SER A 45 -8.75 11.34 8.67
CA SER A 45 -8.88 10.77 10.02
C SER A 45 -7.90 9.62 10.24
N LYS A 46 -7.70 8.76 9.22
CA LYS A 46 -6.74 7.66 9.31
C LYS A 46 -5.30 8.15 9.49
N ILE A 47 -4.89 9.17 8.72
CA ILE A 47 -3.54 9.75 8.83
C ILE A 47 -3.34 10.40 10.20
N ASP A 48 -4.31 11.20 10.70
CA ASP A 48 -4.24 11.79 12.04
C ASP A 48 -4.05 10.72 13.13
N HIS A 49 -4.82 9.63 13.05
CA HIS A 49 -4.69 8.51 13.98
C HIS A 49 -3.30 7.86 13.93
N LEU A 50 -2.79 7.56 12.72
CA LEU A 50 -1.47 6.97 12.56
C LEU A 50 -0.37 7.88 13.11
N ILE A 51 -0.42 9.19 12.81
CA ILE A 51 0.56 10.14 13.33
C ILE A 51 0.50 10.16 14.86
N ARG A 52 -0.67 10.27 15.48
CA ARG A 52 -0.80 10.27 16.95
C ARG A 52 -0.28 8.99 17.58
N LEU A 53 -0.59 7.84 16.98
CA LEU A 53 -0.12 6.54 17.44
C LEU A 53 1.42 6.47 17.47
N HIS A 54 2.09 7.01 16.45
CA HIS A 54 3.54 6.93 16.32
C HIS A 54 4.30 8.11 16.96
N THR A 55 3.60 9.17 17.40
CA THR A 55 4.22 10.35 18.03
C THR A 55 4.02 10.39 19.55
N MET A 56 3.06 9.65 20.11
CA MET A 56 2.89 9.57 21.56
C MET A 56 3.86 8.55 22.18
N LYS A 57 4.91 9.10 22.81
CA LYS A 57 6.06 8.46 23.50
C LYS A 57 7.22 8.06 22.59
N GLY A 58 8.23 8.93 22.50
CA GLY A 58 9.58 8.55 22.06
C GLY A 58 10.37 9.61 21.30
N TRP A 59 9.71 10.52 20.59
CA TRP A 59 10.43 11.47 19.71
C TRP A 59 11.02 12.70 20.45
N GLY A 60 10.60 12.96 21.70
CA GLY A 60 10.99 14.16 22.45
C GLY A 60 11.59 13.91 23.84
N SER A 61 11.99 12.68 24.17
CA SER A 61 12.50 12.33 25.50
C SER A 61 14.02 12.35 25.64
N HIS A 62 14.74 12.84 24.63
CA HIS A 62 16.20 12.96 24.62
C HIS A 62 16.63 14.39 24.29
N ALA A 63 16.11 15.36 25.06
CA ALA A 63 16.72 16.67 25.23
C ALA A 63 16.80 16.96 26.73
#